data_AF-X2J799-F1
#
_entry.id   AF-X2J799-F1
#
_cell.length_a   1.000
_cell.length_b   1.000
_cell.length_c   1.000
_cell.angle_alpha   90.00
_cell.angle_beta   90.00
_cell.angle_gamma   90.00
#
_symmetry.space_group_name_H-M   'P 1'
#
loop_
_entity.id
_entity.type
_entity.pdbx_description
1 polymer ?
#
loop_
_entity_poly.entity_id
_entity_poly.type
_entity_poly.pdbx_seq_one_letter_code
_entity_poly.pdbx_strand_id
1 'polypeptide(L)'
;AFYGKGGIGKSTTSQNTLAALVELDQKILIVGCDPKADSTRLILGTKAQDTVLSLAASAGSVEDLELEDVLKVGFKGIKCVESGGPEPGVGCAGRGVITSINFLEENGAYDNMDYISYDVLGDVVCGGFAMPIRENKAQEIYIVMSGEMMALYAAN
;
A
#
# COMPACT_ATOMS: atom_id res chain seq x y z
N ALA A 1 3.77 -3.17 -8.23
CA ALA A 1 4.02 -2.16 -7.19
C ALA A 1 4.34 -0.81 -7.83
N PHE A 2 3.85 0.27 -7.24
CA PHE A 2 4.16 1.63 -7.64
C PHE A 2 5.19 2.22 -6.68
N TYR A 3 6.29 2.72 -7.23
CA TYR A 3 7.35 3.44 -6.53
C TYR A 3 7.50 4.85 -7.11
N GLY A 4 8.16 5.73 -6.37
CA GLY A 4 8.49 7.07 -6.83
C GLY A 4 8.70 8.02 -5.67
N LYS A 5 9.35 9.14 -5.97
CA LYS A 5 9.60 10.25 -5.03
C LYS A 5 8.28 10.73 -4.39
N GLY A 6 8.33 11.13 -3.13
CA GLY A 6 7.24 11.79 -2.44
C GLY A 6 6.77 13.04 -3.21
N GLY A 7 5.45 13.20 -3.31
CA GLY A 7 4.83 14.32 -4.03
C GLY A 7 4.77 14.20 -5.55
N ILE A 8 5.27 13.11 -6.15
CA ILE A 8 5.27 12.92 -7.61
C ILE A 8 3.90 12.54 -8.21
N GLY A 9 2.88 12.34 -7.36
CA GLY A 9 1.55 11.87 -7.78
C GLY A 9 1.39 10.36 -7.84
N LYS A 10 2.30 9.59 -7.23
CA LYS A 10 2.27 8.11 -7.17
C LYS A 10 0.90 7.52 -6.81
N SER A 11 0.34 7.90 -5.66
CA SER A 11 -0.95 7.39 -5.18
C SER A 11 -2.12 7.81 -6.06
N THR A 12 -2.06 9.01 -6.67
CA THR A 12 -3.08 9.47 -7.62
C THR A 12 -3.04 8.63 -8.90
N THR A 13 -1.85 8.41 -9.47
CA THR A 13 -1.66 7.58 -10.66
C THR A 13 -2.07 6.14 -10.40
N SER A 14 -1.64 5.56 -9.28
CA SER A 14 -1.99 4.19 -8.88
C SER A 14 -3.50 4.00 -8.77
N GLN A 15 -4.20 4.82 -7.97
CA GLN A 15 -5.64 4.68 -7.77
C GLN A 15 -6.45 4.87 -9.07
N ASN A 16 -6.09 5.84 -9.92
CA ASN A 16 -6.81 6.03 -11.18
C ASN A 16 -6.55 4.91 -12.19
N THR A 17 -5.32 4.40 -12.24
CA THR A 17 -4.97 3.26 -13.11
C THR A 17 -5.75 2.01 -12.70
N LEU A 18 -5.81 1.73 -11.40
CA LEU A 18 -6.54 0.60 -10.86
C LEU A 18 -8.06 0.76 -10.99
N ALA A 19 -8.57 1.99 -10.84
CA ALA A 19 -9.97 2.30 -11.12
C ALA A 19 -10.34 2.05 -12.59
N ALA A 20 -9.42 2.25 -13.54
CA ALA A 20 -9.64 1.88 -14.93
C ALA A 20 -9.61 0.36 -15.14
N LEU A 21 -8.71 -0.37 -14.47
CA LEU A 21 -8.63 -1.83 -14.57
C LEU A 21 -9.87 -2.54 -14.01
N VAL A 22 -10.48 -2.03 -12.93
CA VAL A 22 -11.72 -2.63 -12.42
C VAL A 22 -12.91 -2.42 -13.38
N GLU A 23 -12.86 -1.44 -14.29
CA GLU A 23 -13.86 -1.33 -15.37
C GLU A 23 -13.70 -2.42 -16.43
N LEU A 24 -12.55 -3.10 -16.46
CA LEU A 24 -12.26 -4.26 -17.29
C LEU A 24 -12.45 -5.59 -16.51
N ASP A 25 -13.34 -5.57 -15.51
CA ASP A 25 -13.74 -6.69 -14.66
C ASP A 25 -12.59 -7.35 -13.87
N GLN A 26 -11.48 -6.62 -13.66
CA GLN A 26 -10.36 -7.11 -12.86
C GLN A 26 -10.62 -6.97 -11.36
N LYS A 27 -10.34 -8.02 -10.59
CA LYS A 27 -10.40 -8.00 -9.12
C LYS A 27 -9.09 -7.45 -8.55
N ILE A 28 -9.20 -6.34 -7.83
CA ILE A 28 -8.03 -5.57 -7.40
C ILE A 28 -8.00 -5.45 -5.87
N LEU A 29 -6.81 -5.64 -5.32
CA LEU A 29 -6.44 -5.26 -3.95
C LEU A 29 -5.38 -4.16 -3.98
N ILE A 30 -5.61 -3.10 -3.21
CA ILE A 30 -4.64 -2.03 -2.96
C ILE A 30 -4.11 -2.17 -1.54
N VAL A 31 -2.79 -2.30 -1.42
CA VAL A 31 -2.06 -2.27 -0.16
C VAL A 31 -1.23 -0.99 -0.10
N GLY A 32 -1.67 -0.04 0.71
CA GLY A 32 -0.92 1.17 0.99
C GLY A 32 0.29 0.86 1.86
N CYS A 33 1.49 1.12 1.35
CA CYS A 33 2.77 0.90 2.03
C CYS A 33 3.50 2.24 2.26
N ASP A 34 2.78 3.36 2.21
CA ASP A 34 3.27 4.69 2.52
C ASP A 34 2.79 5.09 3.94
N PRO A 35 3.69 5.50 4.86
CA PRO A 35 3.29 5.89 6.22
C PRO A 35 2.29 7.06 6.26
N LYS A 36 2.11 7.78 5.15
CA LYS A 36 1.09 8.83 5.00
C LYS A 36 -0.35 8.29 5.01
N ALA A 37 -0.56 7.01 4.73
CA ALA A 37 -1.83 6.29 4.81
C ALA A 37 -2.99 6.91 4.00
N ASP A 38 -2.71 7.45 2.80
CA ASP A 38 -3.72 8.02 1.89
C ASP A 38 -3.74 7.37 0.50
N SER A 39 -3.17 6.18 0.38
CA SER A 39 -3.04 5.37 -0.84
C SER A 39 -4.37 4.85 -1.38
N THR A 40 -5.40 4.83 -0.55
CA THR A 40 -6.74 4.25 -0.84
C THR A 40 -7.87 5.28 -0.77
N ARG A 41 -7.53 6.52 -0.42
CA ARG A 41 -8.48 7.60 -0.13
C ARG A 41 -9.46 7.88 -1.26
N LEU A 42 -8.99 7.90 -2.51
CA LEU A 42 -9.81 8.22 -3.69
C LEU A 42 -10.76 7.07 -4.02
N ILE A 43 -10.32 5.83 -3.84
CA ILE A 43 -11.13 4.63 -4.08
C ILE A 43 -12.25 4.48 -3.05
N LEU A 44 -11.97 4.81 -1.79
CA LEU A 44 -12.96 4.74 -0.70
C LEU A 44 -13.85 5.98 -0.61
N GLY A 45 -13.42 7.12 -1.17
CA GLY A 45 -14.14 8.39 -1.04
C GLY A 45 -14.15 8.95 0.38
N THR A 46 -13.19 8.54 1.23
CA THR A 46 -13.08 8.97 2.63
C THR A 46 -11.90 9.93 2.82
N LYS A 47 -11.68 10.42 4.04
CA LYS A 47 -10.50 11.24 4.36
C LYS A 47 -9.25 10.38 4.59
N ALA A 48 -9.43 9.28 5.30
CA ALA A 48 -8.45 8.25 5.60
C ALA A 48 -9.22 7.01 6.05
N GLN A 49 -8.60 5.84 5.93
CA GLN A 49 -9.05 4.63 6.62
C GLN A 49 -8.10 4.32 7.78
N ASP A 50 -8.60 3.59 8.78
CA ASP A 50 -7.74 3.06 9.83
C ASP A 50 -6.70 2.10 9.24
N THR A 51 -5.50 2.11 9.81
CA THR A 51 -4.37 1.32 9.32
C THR A 51 -4.24 0.01 10.08
N VAL A 52 -3.60 -1.00 9.48
CA VAL A 52 -3.30 -2.28 10.14
C VAL A 52 -2.58 -2.05 11.46
N LEU A 53 -1.53 -1.21 11.47
CA LEU A 53 -0.76 -0.95 12.69
C LEU A 53 -1.54 -0.18 13.76
N SER A 54 -2.40 0.77 13.38
CA SER A 54 -3.22 1.51 14.36
C SER A 54 -4.29 0.63 14.99
N LEU A 55 -4.89 -0.26 14.19
CA LEU A 55 -5.87 -1.23 14.69
C LEU A 55 -5.18 -2.26 15.57
N ALA A 56 -4.02 -2.77 15.18
CA ALA A 56 -3.24 -3.71 15.99
C ALA A 56 -2.83 -3.10 17.34
N ALA A 57 -2.43 -1.83 17.35
CA ALA A 57 -2.11 -1.12 18.60
C ALA A 57 -3.32 -0.99 19.52
N SER A 58 -4.54 -0.94 18.97
CA SER A 58 -5.79 -0.85 19.73
C SER A 58 -6.30 -2.21 20.19
N ALA A 59 -6.10 -3.27 19.38
CA ALA A 59 -6.47 -4.64 19.69
C ALA A 59 -5.48 -5.33 20.65
N GLY A 60 -4.21 -4.91 20.62
CA GLY A 60 -3.11 -5.44 21.44
C GLY A 60 -1.97 -5.96 20.57
N SER A 61 -2.30 -6.78 19.58
CA SER A 61 -1.35 -7.32 18.60
C SER A 61 -1.97 -7.44 17.21
N VAL A 62 -1.17 -7.80 16.21
CA VAL A 62 -1.65 -8.02 14.82
C VAL A 62 -2.37 -9.36 14.71
N GLU A 63 -1.99 -10.31 15.56
CA GLU A 63 -2.57 -11.63 15.69
C GLU A 63 -4.00 -11.61 16.25
N ASP A 64 -4.40 -10.50 16.89
CA ASP A 64 -5.75 -10.27 17.42
C ASP A 64 -6.69 -9.60 16.40
N LEU A 65 -6.21 -9.29 15.18
CA LEU A 65 -7.00 -8.67 14.13
C LEU A 65 -7.62 -9.71 13.20
N GLU A 66 -8.82 -9.42 12.72
CA GLU A 66 -9.45 -10.15 11.63
C GLU A 66 -9.35 -9.36 10.32
N LEU A 67 -9.39 -10.05 9.18
CA LEU A 67 -9.24 -9.39 7.87
C LEU A 67 -10.31 -8.31 7.64
N GLU A 68 -11.52 -8.53 8.14
CA GLU A 68 -12.65 -7.60 8.03
C GLU A 68 -12.46 -6.27 8.78
N ASP A 69 -11.59 -6.25 9.79
CA ASP A 69 -11.27 -5.04 10.54
C ASP A 69 -10.51 -4.05 9.65
N VAL A 70 -9.54 -4.55 8.89
CA VAL A 70 -8.59 -3.73 8.11
C VAL A 70 -9.01 -3.54 6.66
N LEU A 71 -9.77 -4.49 6.09
CA LEU A 71 -10.09 -4.50 4.67
C LEU A 71 -11.38 -3.71 4.42
N LYS A 72 -11.28 -2.67 3.60
CA LYS A 72 -12.44 -1.88 3.14
C LYS A 72 -12.63 -2.08 1.64
N VAL A 73 -13.89 -2.03 1.21
CA VAL A 73 -14.27 -2.18 -0.19
C VAL A 73 -14.77 -0.83 -0.71
N GLY A 74 -14.15 -0.35 -1.78
CA GLY A 74 -14.46 0.94 -2.40
C GLY A 74 -15.04 0.81 -3.80
N PHE A 75 -14.68 1.77 -4.66
CA PHE A 75 -15.14 1.89 -6.04
C PHE A 75 -15.13 0.54 -6.77
N LYS A 76 -16.29 0.15 -7.30
CA LYS A 76 -16.51 -1.08 -8.09
C LYS A 76 -15.93 -2.37 -7.48
N GLY A 77 -15.86 -2.44 -6.14
CA GLY A 77 -15.39 -3.65 -5.46
C GLY A 77 -13.87 -3.74 -5.26
N ILE A 78 -13.11 -2.67 -5.56
CA ILE A 78 -11.68 -2.62 -5.22
C ILE A 78 -11.52 -2.76 -3.71
N LYS A 79 -10.71 -3.72 -3.28
CA LYS A 79 -10.35 -3.93 -1.88
C LYS A 79 -9.18 -3.02 -1.51
N CYS A 80 -9.21 -2.45 -0.32
CA CYS A 80 -8.27 -1.43 0.15
C CYS A 80 -7.81 -1.74 1.57
N VAL A 81 -6.50 -1.62 1.79
CA VAL A 81 -5.87 -1.71 3.12
C VAL A 81 -4.75 -0.67 3.19
N GLU A 82 -4.57 0.00 4.32
CA GLU A 82 -3.37 0.81 4.62
C GLU A 82 -2.53 0.10 5.68
N SER A 83 -1.24 -0.09 5.42
CA SER A 83 -0.30 -0.64 6.41
C SER A 83 -0.16 0.30 7.60
N GLY A 84 -0.08 1.61 7.31
CA GLY A 84 0.26 2.64 8.27
C GLY A 84 1.76 2.66 8.60
N GLY A 85 2.12 3.50 9.55
CA GLY A 85 3.48 3.65 10.03
C GLY A 85 3.52 4.07 11.50
N PRO A 86 4.66 3.91 12.17
CA PRO A 86 4.84 4.41 13.52
C PRO A 86 4.80 5.94 13.53
N GLU A 87 4.61 6.52 14.72
CA GLU A 87 4.75 7.96 14.87
C GLU A 87 6.12 8.45 14.36
N PRO A 88 6.18 9.62 13.68
CA PRO A 88 7.42 10.18 13.17
C PRO A 88 8.49 10.26 14.26
N GLY A 89 9.62 9.59 14.02
CA GLY A 89 10.77 9.57 14.94
C GLY A 89 10.75 8.46 15.99
N VAL A 90 9.71 7.60 16.05
CA VAL A 90 9.57 6.58 17.10
C VAL A 90 9.89 5.16 16.62
N GLY A 91 9.65 4.85 15.34
CA GLY A 91 9.82 3.48 14.82
C GLY A 91 10.28 3.38 13.38
N CYS A 92 10.28 2.16 12.84
CA CYS A 92 10.62 1.87 11.45
C CYS A 92 9.35 1.64 10.61
N ALA A 93 9.01 2.59 9.74
CA ALA A 93 7.88 2.47 8.81
C ALA A 93 7.97 1.21 7.93
N GLY A 94 9.18 0.85 7.50
CA GLY A 94 9.40 -0.37 6.73
C GLY A 94 9.03 -1.66 7.48
N ARG A 95 9.17 -1.71 8.82
CA ARG A 95 8.74 -2.88 9.61
C ARG A 95 7.21 -3.00 9.64
N GLY A 96 6.52 -1.86 9.68
CA GLY A 96 5.08 -1.80 9.58
C GLY A 96 4.52 -2.37 8.28
N VAL A 97 5.18 -2.05 7.16
CA VAL A 97 4.88 -2.62 5.84
C VAL A 97 5.05 -4.14 5.82
N ILE A 98 6.17 -4.66 6.34
CA ILE A 98 6.41 -6.11 6.41
C ILE A 98 5.30 -6.80 7.21
N THR A 99 5.03 -6.30 8.42
CA THR A 99 4.00 -6.87 9.30
C THR A 99 2.62 -6.88 8.65
N SER A 100 2.25 -5.80 7.95
CA SER A 100 0.95 -5.71 7.28
C SER A 100 0.85 -6.66 6.08
N ILE A 101 1.91 -6.79 5.28
CA ILE A 101 1.93 -7.70 4.12
C ILE A 101 1.82 -9.16 4.58
N ASN A 102 2.55 -9.54 5.63
CA ASN A 102 2.49 -10.90 6.18
C ASN A 102 1.10 -11.21 6.74
N PHE A 103 0.53 -10.30 7.53
CA PHE A 103 -0.84 -10.45 8.05
C PHE A 103 -1.87 -10.67 6.93
N LEU A 104 -1.81 -9.86 5.87
CA LEU A 104 -2.74 -9.96 4.74
C LEU A 104 -2.60 -11.28 3.99
N GLU A 105 -1.38 -11.77 3.82
CA GLU A 105 -1.11 -13.04 3.15
C GLU A 105 -1.59 -14.22 4.00
N GLU A 106 -1.27 -14.25 5.28
CA GLU A 106 -1.65 -15.32 6.21
C GLU A 106 -3.17 -15.43 6.39
N ASN A 107 -3.90 -14.30 6.28
CA ASN A 107 -5.36 -14.25 6.39
C ASN A 107 -6.09 -14.34 5.04
N GLY A 108 -5.40 -14.72 3.95
CA GLY A 108 -6.04 -15.00 2.66
C GLY A 108 -6.58 -13.77 1.92
N ALA A 109 -6.08 -12.56 2.21
CA ALA A 109 -6.54 -11.33 1.55
C ALA A 109 -6.27 -11.33 0.03
N TYR A 110 -5.27 -12.11 -0.39
CA TYR A 110 -4.76 -12.18 -1.77
C TYR A 110 -5.55 -13.19 -2.61
N ASP A 111 -6.38 -14.01 -1.99
CA ASP A 111 -7.13 -15.06 -2.67
C ASP A 111 -8.14 -14.46 -3.66
N ASN A 112 -8.18 -15.05 -4.86
CA ASN A 112 -9.05 -14.66 -5.96
C ASN A 112 -8.86 -13.22 -6.46
N MET A 113 -7.71 -12.58 -6.23
CA MET A 113 -7.36 -11.28 -6.81
C MET A 113 -6.60 -11.46 -8.14
N ASP A 114 -6.93 -10.65 -9.14
CA ASP A 114 -6.20 -10.61 -10.41
C ASP A 114 -4.97 -9.70 -10.30
N TYR A 115 -5.09 -8.60 -9.55
CA TYR A 115 -3.99 -7.66 -9.29
C TYR A 115 -3.90 -7.29 -7.82
N ILE A 116 -2.68 -7.29 -7.29
CA ILE A 116 -2.34 -6.76 -5.97
C ILE A 116 -1.36 -5.60 -6.19
N SER A 117 -1.82 -4.39 -5.87
CA SER A 117 -1.03 -3.18 -6.04
C SER A 117 -0.49 -2.71 -4.69
N TYR A 118 0.84 -2.66 -4.59
CA TYR A 118 1.53 -2.03 -3.47
C TYR A 118 1.87 -0.58 -3.83
N ASP A 119 1.36 0.38 -3.05
CA ASP A 119 1.72 1.80 -3.18
C ASP A 119 2.83 2.13 -2.17
N VAL A 120 4.09 2.17 -2.61
CA VAL A 120 5.26 2.15 -1.72
C VAL A 120 5.95 3.51 -1.69
N LEU A 121 6.45 3.89 -0.51
CA LEU A 121 7.29 5.07 -0.37
C LEU A 121 8.62 4.88 -1.14
N GLY A 122 8.89 5.76 -2.12
CA GLY A 122 10.10 5.69 -2.95
C GLY A 122 11.21 6.65 -2.55
N ASP A 123 11.02 7.50 -1.54
CA ASP A 123 12.06 8.44 -1.07
C ASP A 123 13.20 7.73 -0.33
N VAL A 124 12.89 6.62 0.34
CA VAL A 124 13.85 5.84 1.13
C VAL A 124 13.59 4.37 0.88
N VAL A 125 14.52 3.70 0.18
CA VAL A 125 14.43 2.26 -0.09
C VAL A 125 15.23 1.49 0.97
N CYS A 126 14.71 1.47 2.20
CA CYS A 126 15.27 0.65 3.27
C CYS A 126 14.75 -0.80 3.18
N GLY A 127 15.29 -1.71 4.00
CA GLY A 127 14.97 -3.14 3.93
C GLY A 127 13.47 -3.47 3.93
N GLY A 128 12.64 -2.70 4.64
CA GLY A 128 11.19 -2.91 4.68
C GLY A 128 10.43 -2.37 3.47
N PHE A 129 10.79 -1.18 2.96
CA PHE A 129 10.18 -0.67 1.72
C PHE A 129 10.63 -1.44 0.47
N ALA A 130 11.78 -2.13 0.54
CA ALA A 130 12.23 -3.06 -0.48
C ALA A 130 11.58 -4.45 -0.37
N MET A 131 10.81 -4.76 0.71
CA MET A 131 10.26 -6.09 0.93
C MET A 131 9.38 -6.60 -0.23
N PRO A 132 8.47 -5.78 -0.82
CA PRO A 132 7.67 -6.24 -1.96
C PRO A 132 8.52 -6.78 -3.13
N ILE A 133 9.69 -6.18 -3.35
CA ILE A 133 10.64 -6.61 -4.40
C ILE A 133 11.47 -7.80 -3.91
N ARG A 134 12.06 -7.70 -2.71
CA ARG A 134 13.00 -8.69 -2.17
C ARG A 134 12.38 -10.06 -1.92
N GLU A 135 11.12 -10.08 -1.50
CA GLU A 135 10.37 -11.31 -1.23
C GLU A 135 9.47 -11.71 -2.40
N ASN A 136 9.68 -11.09 -3.58
CA ASN A 136 8.99 -11.41 -4.82
C ASN A 136 7.45 -11.32 -4.71
N LYS A 137 6.95 -10.44 -3.83
CA LYS A 137 5.52 -10.14 -3.67
C LYS A 137 5.01 -9.29 -4.84
N ALA A 138 5.87 -8.46 -5.41
CA ALA A 138 5.60 -7.66 -6.60
C ALA A 138 6.55 -8.06 -7.74
N GLN A 139 5.99 -8.63 -8.80
CA GLN A 139 6.73 -9.06 -9.99
C GLN A 139 6.87 -7.94 -11.02
N GLU A 140 5.93 -7.00 -11.02
CA GLU A 140 5.93 -5.82 -11.88
C GLU A 140 6.12 -4.55 -11.07
N ILE A 141 7.14 -3.76 -11.43
CA ILE A 141 7.49 -2.51 -10.75
C ILE A 141 7.30 -1.34 -11.72
N TYR A 142 6.46 -0.39 -11.32
CA TYR A 142 6.19 0.83 -12.05
C TYR A 142 6.76 2.01 -11.24
N ILE A 143 7.63 2.82 -11.86
CA ILE A 143 8.22 4.00 -11.21
C ILE A 143 7.56 5.25 -11.77
N VAL A 144 6.93 6.04 -10.89
CA VAL A 144 6.32 7.32 -11.24
C VAL A 144 7.37 8.42 -11.08
N MET A 145 7.62 9.16 -12.16
CA MET A 145 8.68 10.16 -12.24
C MET A 145 8.27 11.37 -13.08
N SER A 146 9.03 12.46 -12.95
CA SER A 146 8.90 13.68 -13.76
C SER A 146 10.29 14.12 -14.24
N GLY A 147 10.36 15.23 -14.98
CA GLY A 147 11.63 15.83 -15.39
C GLY A 147 12.44 16.48 -14.26
N GLU A 148 11.97 16.43 -13.01
CA GLU A 148 12.73 16.92 -11.86
C GLU A 148 13.94 16.02 -11.58
N MET A 149 15.10 16.65 -11.34
CA MET A 149 16.34 15.93 -11.01
C MET A 149 16.17 14.94 -9.85
N MET A 150 15.46 15.33 -8.79
CA MET A 150 15.24 14.45 -7.64
C MET A 150 14.31 13.28 -7.95
N ALA A 151 13.38 13.42 -8.90
CA ALA A 151 12.53 12.33 -9.33
C ALA A 151 13.31 11.32 -10.19
N LEU A 152 14.20 11.82 -11.06
CA LEU A 152 15.15 11.00 -11.81
C LEU A 152 16.14 10.28 -10.89
N TYR A 153 16.62 10.94 -9.84
CA TYR A 153 17.51 10.34 -8.85
C TYR A 153 16.81 9.22 -8.08
N ALA A 154 15.58 9.42 -7.62
CA ALA A 154 14.83 8.39 -6.90
C ALA A 154 14.45 7.18 -7.77
N ALA A 155 14.44 7.35 -9.10
CA ALA A 155 14.13 6.29 -10.05
C ALA A 155 15.36 5.43 -10.44
N ASN A 156 16.57 5.98 -10.29
CA ASN A 156 17.83 5.29 -10.58
C ASN A 156 18.36 4.55 -9.34
#